data_AF-A0A972R3B8-F1
#
_entry.id   AF-A0A972R3B8-F1
#
_cell.length_a   1.000
_cell.length_b   1.000
_cell.length_c   1.000
_cell.angle_alpha   90.00
_cell.angle_beta   90.00
_cell.angle_gamma   90.00
#
_symmetry.space_group_name_H-M   'P 1'
#
loop_
_entity.id
_entity.type
_entity.pdbx_description
1 polymer ?
#
loop_
_entity_poly.entity_id
_entity_poly.type
_entity_poly.pdbx_seq_one_letter_code
_entity_poly.pdbx_strand_id
1 'polypeptide(L)'
;MVLTSPKETGETSTDRESNRSPEPKPVFEFTLAVPPSGELVVESVERMTPIPIPFRGSPFVMAKGLGGQKAVTIAGYAWIRYQRFARIEVRPLALDENSQWILYGKIRARFNIQGSRSAATASVPEDTHFEPVYRKLFPNYEQAKAWRSMPPSPRTAAWYNKGNTYVKFPVAVDGLYKITTASLSAAGVLPSTVDLSTIQLLAEGQPVPFEAYGLDDGTFDENDAIVFYGKKHDGNYTDTLMYWLTWGTGSGVRIPSTQPADTVKQIPVIQRRLHLEENGTIEYYQGGGGPDQQNESGYNPGE
;
A
#
# COMPACT_ATOMS: atom_id res chain seq x y z
N MET A 1 -33.93 -18.35 -8.80
CA MET A 1 -34.64 -17.09 -8.48
C MET A 1 -33.72 -15.96 -8.91
N VAL A 2 -34.10 -15.24 -9.97
CA VAL A 2 -33.31 -14.17 -10.60
C VAL A 2 -33.68 -12.86 -9.92
N LEU A 3 -32.70 -12.07 -9.50
CA LEU A 3 -32.91 -10.69 -9.08
C LEU A 3 -32.18 -9.78 -10.07
N THR A 4 -32.97 -9.18 -10.95
CA THR A 4 -32.57 -8.15 -11.91
C THR A 4 -32.41 -6.80 -11.22
N SER A 5 -31.35 -6.07 -11.58
CA SER A 5 -31.15 -4.65 -11.26
C SER A 5 -32.01 -3.75 -12.16
N PRO A 6 -32.35 -2.51 -11.75
CA PRO A 6 -33.04 -1.57 -12.62
C PRO A 6 -32.09 -1.07 -13.72
N LYS A 7 -32.61 -1.00 -14.94
CA LYS A 7 -32.02 -0.28 -16.08
C LYS A 7 -32.00 1.23 -15.77
N GLU A 8 -30.83 1.85 -15.82
CA GLU A 8 -30.74 3.25 -16.21
C GLU A 8 -30.40 3.33 -17.71
N THR A 9 -31.22 4.10 -18.39
CA THR A 9 -31.19 4.46 -19.81
C THR A 9 -29.95 5.28 -20.14
N GLY A 10 -29.36 4.98 -21.30
CA GLY A 10 -28.08 5.55 -21.72
C GLY A 10 -28.14 7.04 -22.03
N GLU A 11 -27.02 7.69 -21.71
CA GLU A 11 -26.52 8.85 -22.42
C GLU A 11 -25.06 8.59 -22.84
N THR A 12 -24.70 9.26 -23.91
CA THR A 12 -23.70 8.90 -24.89
C THR A 12 -22.25 9.03 -24.42
N SER A 13 -21.45 8.06 -24.87
CA SER A 13 -20.00 8.11 -25.00
C SER A 13 -19.50 9.48 -25.46
N THR A 14 -18.76 10.17 -24.60
CA THR A 14 -17.37 10.65 -24.80
C THR A 14 -17.01 11.45 -23.56
N ASP A 15 -16.19 10.88 -22.66
CA ASP A 15 -15.33 11.63 -21.72
C ASP A 15 -14.43 10.62 -20.97
N ARG A 16 -13.51 10.01 -21.73
CA ARG A 16 -12.27 9.46 -21.17
C ARG A 16 -11.24 10.58 -21.15
N GLU A 17 -11.41 11.56 -20.27
CA GLU A 17 -10.40 12.61 -20.10
C GLU A 17 -9.85 12.59 -18.67
N SER A 18 -8.83 11.74 -18.52
CA SER A 18 -7.71 11.85 -17.60
C SER A 18 -8.00 12.28 -16.16
N ASN A 19 -8.19 11.29 -15.29
CA ASN A 19 -7.66 11.31 -13.93
C ASN A 19 -6.12 11.48 -14.02
N ARG A 20 -5.64 12.71 -14.28
CA ARG A 20 -4.21 13.00 -14.21
C ARG A 20 -3.83 12.96 -12.75
N SER A 21 -3.26 11.81 -12.37
CA SER A 21 -2.38 11.65 -11.23
C SER A 21 -1.58 12.95 -11.00
N PRO A 22 -1.47 13.48 -9.77
CA PRO A 22 -0.66 14.66 -9.51
C PRO A 22 0.72 14.43 -10.13
N GLU A 23 1.12 15.34 -11.02
CA GLU A 23 2.28 15.15 -11.88
C GLU A 23 3.48 14.56 -11.11
N PRO A 24 4.17 13.55 -11.67
CA PRO A 24 5.23 12.85 -10.97
C PRO A 24 6.33 13.85 -10.62
N LYS A 25 6.38 14.23 -9.34
CA LYS A 25 7.45 15.03 -8.75
C LYS A 25 8.75 14.24 -8.94
N PRO A 26 9.89 14.89 -9.21
CA PRO A 26 11.15 14.18 -9.41
C PRO A 26 11.53 13.46 -8.11
N VAL A 27 11.32 12.15 -8.07
CA VAL A 27 11.81 11.26 -7.03
C VAL A 27 12.85 10.37 -7.69
N PHE A 28 14.06 10.37 -7.15
CA PHE A 28 15.09 9.44 -7.59
C PHE A 28 15.08 8.25 -6.66
N GLU A 29 15.03 7.06 -7.25
CA GLU A 29 15.10 5.81 -6.51
C GLU A 29 16.38 5.08 -6.85
N PHE A 30 17.02 4.53 -5.82
CA PHE A 30 18.09 3.56 -6.00
C PHE A 30 18.03 2.51 -4.90
N THR A 31 18.70 1.39 -5.13
CA THR A 31 18.76 0.29 -4.17
C THR A 31 20.11 0.24 -3.48
N LEU A 32 20.10 0.01 -2.17
CA LEU A 32 21.30 -0.22 -1.38
C LEU A 32 21.22 -1.62 -0.76
N ALA A 33 22.21 -2.46 -1.01
CA ALA A 33 22.25 -3.78 -0.40
C ALA A 33 22.52 -3.66 1.11
N VAL A 34 21.90 -4.53 1.91
CA VAL A 34 21.97 -4.52 3.37
C VAL A 34 22.18 -5.92 3.95
N PRO A 35 22.71 -6.05 5.18
CA PRO A 35 22.78 -7.33 5.87
C PRO A 35 21.41 -7.98 6.07
N PRO A 36 21.34 -9.33 6.20
CA PRO A 36 20.08 -10.07 6.32
C PRO A 36 19.18 -9.58 7.45
N SER A 37 19.76 -9.22 8.60
CA SER A 37 19.06 -8.67 9.77
C SER A 37 19.44 -7.22 10.09
N GLY A 38 20.26 -6.59 9.25
CA GLY A 38 20.65 -5.19 9.45
C GLY A 38 19.53 -4.22 9.06
N GLU A 39 19.43 -3.13 9.77
CA GLU A 39 18.54 -2.02 9.43
C GLU A 39 19.36 -0.77 9.09
N LEU A 40 18.98 -0.09 8.01
CA LEU A 40 19.55 1.19 7.66
C LEU A 40 18.92 2.31 8.48
N VAL A 41 19.78 3.21 8.94
CA VAL A 41 19.39 4.48 9.53
C VAL A 41 20.07 5.59 8.75
N VAL A 42 19.30 6.61 8.37
CA VAL A 42 19.85 7.83 7.76
C VAL A 42 20.54 8.61 8.87
N GLU A 43 21.87 8.62 8.86
CA GLU A 43 22.71 9.28 9.86
C GLU A 43 22.76 10.79 9.60
N SER A 44 22.98 11.19 8.35
CA SER A 44 22.99 12.59 7.97
C SER A 44 22.60 12.79 6.51
N VAL A 45 22.06 13.98 6.21
CA VAL A 45 21.74 14.40 4.85
C VAL A 45 22.23 15.84 4.64
N GLU A 46 23.15 16.00 3.71
CA GLU A 46 23.70 17.28 3.27
C GLU A 46 23.07 17.62 1.90
N ARG A 47 22.33 18.73 1.84
CA ARG A 47 21.80 19.29 0.60
C ARG A 47 22.81 20.31 0.05
N MET A 48 23.20 20.18 -1.21
CA MET A 48 24.24 20.98 -1.84
C MET A 48 23.74 21.53 -3.18
N THR A 49 24.46 22.55 -3.69
CA THR A 49 24.15 23.22 -4.97
C THR A 49 22.68 23.62 -5.06
N PRO A 50 22.21 24.54 -4.19
CA PRO A 50 20.83 25.03 -4.24
C PRO A 50 20.61 25.83 -5.53
N ILE A 51 19.60 25.44 -6.30
CA ILE A 51 19.15 26.13 -7.51
C ILE A 51 17.74 26.64 -7.23
N PRO A 52 17.57 27.94 -6.94
CA PRO A 52 16.26 28.53 -6.76
C PRO A 52 15.42 28.36 -8.04
N ILE A 53 14.19 27.89 -7.90
CA ILE A 53 13.23 27.84 -9.00
C ILE A 53 12.37 29.10 -8.91
N PRO A 54 12.51 30.06 -9.84
CA PRO A 54 11.79 31.32 -9.76
C PRO A 54 10.28 31.10 -9.86
N PHE A 55 9.55 31.88 -9.05
CA PHE A 55 8.10 31.82 -8.93
C PHE A 55 7.42 32.44 -10.15
N ARG A 56 7.30 31.70 -11.26
CA ARG A 56 6.28 31.95 -12.29
C ARG A 56 6.14 30.74 -13.22
N GLY A 57 5.00 30.06 -13.15
CA GLY A 57 4.56 29.06 -14.13
C GLY A 57 5.19 27.67 -14.02
N SER A 58 5.93 27.34 -12.96
CA SER A 58 6.52 26.01 -12.83
C SER A 58 5.46 24.97 -12.38
N PRO A 59 5.24 23.87 -13.13
CA PRO A 59 4.25 22.84 -12.79
C PRO A 59 4.49 22.19 -11.41
N PHE A 60 5.73 22.20 -10.93
CA PHE A 60 6.12 21.60 -9.65
C PHE A 60 5.54 22.32 -8.40
N VAL A 61 5.01 23.53 -8.57
CA VAL A 61 4.65 24.46 -7.48
C VAL A 61 3.18 24.36 -7.05
N MET A 62 2.30 23.78 -7.88
CA MET A 62 0.85 23.71 -7.59
C MET A 62 0.45 22.57 -6.64
N ALA A 63 1.38 21.69 -6.25
CA ALA A 63 1.07 20.56 -5.40
C ALA A 63 1.09 20.94 -3.90
N LYS A 64 -0.09 21.17 -3.30
CA LYS A 64 -0.26 21.23 -1.83
C LYS A 64 0.39 20.01 -1.15
N GLY A 65 1.05 20.19 0.00
CA GLY A 65 1.52 19.09 0.87
C GLY A 65 3.01 18.71 0.84
N LEU A 66 3.90 19.59 0.39
CA LEU A 66 5.35 19.33 0.35
C LEU A 66 6.16 19.87 1.53
N GLY A 67 5.58 20.73 2.37
CA GLY A 67 6.23 21.19 3.60
C GLY A 67 6.52 20.00 4.52
N GLY A 68 7.79 19.78 4.85
CA GLY A 68 8.22 18.76 5.82
C GLY A 68 8.60 17.38 5.25
N GLN A 69 8.64 17.19 3.93
CA GLN A 69 9.12 15.92 3.35
C GLN A 69 10.64 15.75 3.54
N LYS A 70 11.06 14.58 4.02
CA LYS A 70 12.48 14.24 4.17
C LYS A 70 13.14 14.13 2.79
N ALA A 71 14.33 14.72 2.65
CA ALA A 71 15.09 14.67 1.40
C ALA A 71 15.51 13.25 0.99
N VAL A 72 15.69 12.38 1.98
CA VAL A 72 16.04 10.98 1.80
C VAL A 72 15.16 10.15 2.72
N THR A 73 14.51 9.13 2.16
CA THR A 73 13.68 8.18 2.90
C THR A 73 14.03 6.75 2.52
N ILE A 74 13.98 5.86 3.51
CA ILE A 74 14.05 4.42 3.28
C ILE A 74 12.61 3.97 3.01
N ALA A 75 12.30 3.64 1.76
CA ALA A 75 10.96 3.31 1.29
C ALA A 75 10.52 1.88 1.67
N GLY A 76 11.47 1.03 2.07
CA GLY A 76 11.21 -0.34 2.47
C GLY A 76 12.39 -1.26 2.18
N TYR A 77 12.22 -2.52 2.57
CA TYR A 77 13.20 -3.58 2.37
C TYR A 77 12.59 -4.69 1.53
N ALA A 78 13.43 -5.33 0.72
CA ALA A 78 13.04 -6.46 -0.10
C ALA A 78 14.22 -7.42 -0.28
N TRP A 79 13.93 -8.55 -0.91
CA TRP A 79 14.91 -9.55 -1.27
C TRP A 79 14.92 -9.73 -2.79
N ILE A 80 16.13 -9.86 -3.34
CA ILE A 80 16.31 -10.36 -4.70
C ILE A 80 17.29 -11.52 -4.64
N ARG A 81 16.80 -12.72 -4.94
CA ARG A 81 17.51 -13.98 -4.71
C ARG A 81 18.13 -14.02 -3.31
N TYR A 82 19.46 -13.94 -3.21
CA TYR A 82 20.21 -14.09 -1.97
C TYR A 82 20.68 -12.77 -1.36
N GLN A 83 20.24 -11.63 -1.93
CA GLN A 83 20.61 -10.31 -1.44
C GLN A 83 19.38 -9.59 -0.88
N ARG A 84 19.45 -9.23 0.41
CA ARG A 84 18.53 -8.25 0.99
C ARG A 84 18.97 -6.85 0.60
N PHE A 85 18.01 -5.98 0.29
CA PHE A 85 18.27 -4.59 -0.07
C PHE A 85 17.18 -3.65 0.46
N ALA A 86 17.55 -2.39 0.59
CA ALA A 86 16.65 -1.28 0.87
C ALA A 86 16.41 -0.46 -0.39
N ARG A 87 15.19 0.02 -0.57
CA ARG A 87 14.85 1.02 -1.58
C ARG A 87 14.98 2.40 -0.96
N ILE A 88 15.82 3.24 -1.56
CA ILE A 88 16.10 4.59 -1.10
C ILE A 88 15.44 5.56 -2.06
N GLU A 89 14.61 6.44 -1.52
CA GLU A 89 13.98 7.54 -2.24
C GLU A 89 14.69 8.84 -1.90
N VAL A 90 15.05 9.59 -2.94
CA VAL A 90 15.70 10.90 -2.84
C VAL A 90 14.80 11.94 -3.49
N ARG A 91 14.48 12.98 -2.72
CA ARG A 91 13.68 14.13 -3.13
C ARG A 91 14.59 15.34 -3.25
N PRO A 92 14.95 15.75 -4.48
CA PRO A 92 15.86 16.87 -4.74
C PRO A 92 15.19 18.23 -4.56
N LEU A 93 13.86 18.27 -4.51
CA LEU A 93 13.07 19.48 -4.45
C LEU A 93 12.60 19.74 -3.00
N ALA A 94 12.81 20.95 -2.48
CA ALA A 94 12.30 21.36 -1.18
C ALA A 94 11.88 22.83 -1.16
N LEU A 95 11.10 23.22 -0.15
CA LEU A 95 10.82 24.62 0.16
C LEU A 95 11.88 25.18 1.11
N ASP A 96 12.27 26.43 0.89
CA ASP A 96 13.09 27.21 1.81
C ASP A 96 12.25 27.90 2.90
N GLU A 97 12.91 28.65 3.80
CA GLU A 97 12.25 29.38 4.90
C GLU A 97 11.27 30.45 4.41
N ASN A 98 11.45 30.94 3.17
CA ASN A 98 10.60 31.94 2.54
C ASN A 98 9.50 31.30 1.67
N SER A 99 9.29 29.99 1.77
CA SER A 99 8.35 29.22 0.93
C SER A 99 8.66 29.29 -0.57
N GLN A 100 9.93 29.48 -0.94
CA GLN A 100 10.41 29.37 -2.31
C GLN A 100 10.94 27.96 -2.60
N TRP A 101 10.73 27.51 -3.83
CA TRP A 101 11.19 26.21 -4.29
C TRP A 101 12.68 26.22 -4.60
N ILE A 102 13.41 25.25 -4.04
CA ILE A 102 14.83 25.02 -4.32
C ILE A 102 15.01 23.59 -4.83
N LEU A 103 15.64 23.47 -6.00
CA LEU A 103 16.18 22.22 -6.51
C LEU A 103 17.62 22.07 -6.02
N TYR A 104 17.91 20.99 -5.32
CA TYR A 104 19.27 20.64 -4.93
C TYR A 104 19.90 19.75 -5.99
N GLY A 105 20.88 20.31 -6.73
CA GLY A 105 21.61 19.56 -7.76
C GLY A 105 22.47 18.42 -7.20
N LYS A 106 22.74 18.41 -5.88
CA LYS A 106 23.52 17.37 -5.22
C LYS A 106 23.00 17.14 -3.80
N ILE A 107 22.78 15.88 -3.48
CA ILE A 107 22.43 15.43 -2.13
C ILE A 107 23.45 14.37 -1.71
N ARG A 108 24.08 14.56 -0.57
CA ARG A 108 24.93 13.55 0.07
C ARG A 108 24.22 13.03 1.30
N ALA A 109 24.05 11.72 1.39
CA ALA A 109 23.49 11.07 2.56
C ALA A 109 24.50 10.08 3.15
N ARG A 110 24.55 10.01 4.47
CA ARG A 110 25.26 8.95 5.20
C ARG A 110 24.25 8.00 5.80
N PHE A 111 24.50 6.71 5.64
CA PHE A 111 23.68 5.66 6.20
C PHE A 111 24.53 4.85 7.17
N ASN A 112 23.97 4.56 8.34
CA ASN A 112 24.54 3.59 9.26
C ASN A 112 23.69 2.32 9.23
N ILE A 113 24.34 1.17 9.45
CA ILE A 113 23.67 -0.11 9.64
C ILE A 113 23.68 -0.43 11.13
N GLN A 114 22.48 -0.54 11.69
CA GLN A 114 22.23 -1.05 13.04
C GLN A 114 21.94 -2.55 12.99
N GLY A 115 22.24 -3.25 14.09
CA GLY A 115 22.07 -4.70 14.21
C GLY A 115 23.23 -5.51 13.64
N SER A 116 23.03 -6.83 13.57
CA SER A 116 24.07 -7.78 13.13
C SER A 116 24.36 -7.61 11.64
N ARG A 117 25.65 -7.47 11.31
CA ARG A 117 26.15 -7.38 9.92
C ARG A 117 26.53 -8.74 9.32
N SER A 118 26.36 -9.81 10.09
CA SER A 118 26.76 -11.16 9.70
C SER A 118 25.68 -11.83 8.86
N ALA A 119 26.10 -12.55 7.82
CA ALA A 119 25.24 -13.50 7.13
C ALA A 119 24.85 -14.62 8.10
N ALA A 120 23.57 -14.98 8.16
CA ALA A 120 23.17 -16.24 8.79
C ALA A 120 23.84 -17.39 8.03
N THR A 121 24.49 -18.28 8.78
CA THR A 121 25.55 -19.26 8.48
C THR A 121 25.27 -20.32 7.39
N ALA A 122 24.50 -20.02 6.35
CA ALA A 122 24.37 -20.87 5.16
C ALA A 122 25.28 -20.33 4.06
N SER A 123 26.25 -21.14 3.62
CA SER A 123 27.07 -20.81 2.44
C SER A 123 26.15 -20.64 1.24
N VAL A 124 25.95 -19.40 0.80
CA VAL A 124 25.19 -19.12 -0.41
C VAL A 124 26.07 -19.46 -1.61
N PRO A 125 25.60 -20.28 -2.56
CA PRO A 125 26.32 -20.54 -3.80
C PRO A 125 26.58 -19.23 -4.56
N GLU A 126 27.78 -19.06 -5.10
CA GLU A 126 28.05 -17.96 -6.03
C GLU A 126 27.18 -18.13 -7.28
N ASP A 127 26.47 -17.08 -7.68
CA ASP A 127 25.51 -17.12 -8.77
C ASP A 127 26.11 -16.37 -9.96
N THR A 128 27.02 -17.04 -10.67
CA THR A 128 27.85 -16.46 -11.73
C THR A 128 27.03 -15.70 -12.78
N HIS A 129 25.82 -16.17 -13.08
CA HIS A 129 24.94 -15.55 -14.08
C HIS A 129 24.25 -14.29 -13.54
N PHE A 130 24.04 -14.19 -12.24
CA PHE A 130 23.36 -13.07 -11.59
C PHE A 130 24.31 -12.03 -11.00
N GLU A 131 25.61 -12.34 -10.87
CA GLU A 131 26.63 -11.37 -10.45
C GLU A 131 26.60 -10.04 -11.22
N PRO A 132 26.46 -10.02 -12.56
CA PRO A 132 26.38 -8.76 -13.31
C PRO A 132 25.14 -7.94 -12.94
N VAL A 133 24.05 -8.60 -12.56
CA VAL A 133 22.80 -7.95 -12.13
C VAL A 133 22.99 -7.30 -10.77
N TYR A 134 23.54 -8.04 -9.79
CA TYR A 134 23.86 -7.48 -8.47
C TYR A 134 24.80 -6.28 -8.57
N ARG A 135 25.83 -6.36 -9.43
CA ARG A 135 26.80 -5.28 -9.65
C ARG A 135 26.16 -4.01 -10.22
N LYS A 136 25.16 -4.14 -11.10
CA LYS A 136 24.42 -3.00 -11.65
C LYS A 136 23.40 -2.42 -10.67
N LEU A 137 22.72 -3.26 -9.91
CA LEU A 137 21.66 -2.83 -9.00
C LEU A 137 22.19 -2.17 -7.73
N PHE A 138 23.29 -2.69 -7.17
CA PHE A 138 23.79 -2.26 -5.87
C PHE A 138 25.09 -1.47 -5.99
N PRO A 139 25.08 -0.16 -5.68
CA PRO A 139 26.30 0.65 -5.66
C PRO A 139 27.36 0.11 -4.70
N ASN A 140 26.95 -0.58 -3.63
CA ASN A 140 27.81 -1.21 -2.64
C ASN A 140 28.01 -2.72 -2.87
N TYR A 141 27.94 -3.17 -4.12
CA TYR A 141 28.01 -4.59 -4.49
C TYR A 141 29.17 -5.37 -3.85
N GLU A 142 30.41 -4.85 -3.89
CA GLU A 142 31.57 -5.57 -3.37
C GLU A 142 31.46 -5.82 -1.85
N GLN A 143 30.90 -4.86 -1.10
CA GLN A 143 30.61 -5.02 0.33
C GLN A 143 29.46 -6.01 0.56
N ALA A 144 28.44 -5.94 -0.28
CA ALA A 144 27.21 -6.72 -0.17
C ALA A 144 27.41 -8.23 -0.35
N LYS A 145 28.46 -8.67 -1.08
CA LYS A 145 28.78 -10.09 -1.25
C LYS A 145 28.87 -10.85 0.07
N ALA A 146 29.47 -10.23 1.09
CA ALA A 146 29.62 -10.83 2.42
C ALA A 146 28.30 -10.95 3.20
N TRP A 147 27.23 -10.33 2.71
CA TRP A 147 25.93 -10.25 3.36
C TRP A 147 24.88 -11.16 2.71
N ARG A 148 25.29 -12.00 1.76
CA ARG A 148 24.35 -12.90 1.10
C ARG A 148 23.80 -13.93 2.06
N SER A 149 22.50 -14.17 1.96
CA SER A 149 21.83 -15.19 2.74
C SER A 149 20.58 -15.65 2.01
N MET A 150 20.06 -16.82 2.39
CA MET A 150 18.74 -17.22 1.93
C MET A 150 17.69 -16.25 2.47
N PRO A 151 16.76 -15.77 1.63
CA PRO A 151 15.64 -14.99 2.14
C PRO A 151 14.89 -15.84 3.18
N PRO A 152 14.33 -15.21 4.22
CA PRO A 152 13.45 -15.92 5.13
C PRO A 152 12.36 -16.58 4.27
N SER A 153 12.21 -17.89 4.41
CA SER A 153 11.14 -18.59 3.72
C SER A 153 9.83 -17.96 4.17
N PRO A 154 8.95 -17.50 3.26
CA PRO A 154 7.63 -17.01 3.64
C PRO A 154 6.76 -18.09 4.31
N ARG A 155 7.24 -19.34 4.40
CA ARG A 155 6.52 -20.51 4.91
C ARG A 155 6.89 -20.94 6.34
N THR A 156 7.53 -20.10 7.15
CA THR A 156 7.95 -20.51 8.52
C THR A 156 6.93 -20.28 9.64
N ALA A 157 5.71 -19.84 9.34
CA ALA A 157 4.59 -20.19 10.22
C ALA A 157 3.99 -21.50 9.67
N ALA A 158 4.15 -22.62 10.38
CA ALA A 158 3.42 -23.85 10.11
C ALA A 158 1.93 -23.67 10.51
N TRP A 159 1.27 -22.66 9.95
CA TRP A 159 -0.14 -22.37 10.17
C TRP A 159 -1.04 -23.41 9.52
N TYR A 160 -0.52 -24.14 8.53
CA TYR A 160 -1.23 -25.17 7.80
C TYR A 160 -0.73 -26.57 8.17
N ASN A 161 -1.61 -27.34 8.79
CA ASN A 161 -1.43 -28.76 9.07
C ASN A 161 -2.46 -29.59 8.26
N LYS A 162 -1.99 -30.51 7.42
CA LYS A 162 -2.86 -31.37 6.58
C LYS A 162 -3.86 -32.23 7.38
N GLY A 163 -3.58 -32.51 8.66
CA GLY A 163 -4.46 -33.30 9.51
C GLY A 163 -5.65 -32.52 10.09
N ASN A 164 -5.65 -31.20 9.98
CA ASN A 164 -6.72 -30.37 10.52
C ASN A 164 -7.83 -30.14 9.48
N THR A 165 -9.03 -29.86 9.98
CA THR A 165 -10.15 -29.42 9.15
C THR A 165 -10.10 -27.91 8.97
N TYR A 166 -10.23 -27.45 7.72
CA TYR A 166 -10.31 -26.03 7.43
C TYR A 166 -11.54 -25.70 6.59
N VAL A 167 -12.21 -24.61 6.95
CA VAL A 167 -13.17 -23.93 6.08
C VAL A 167 -12.50 -22.72 5.48
N LYS A 168 -12.38 -22.69 4.15
CA LYS A 168 -11.78 -21.57 3.42
C LYS A 168 -12.88 -20.72 2.82
N PHE A 169 -12.75 -19.40 2.92
CA PHE A 169 -13.68 -18.46 2.29
C PHE A 169 -13.00 -17.18 1.80
N PRO A 170 -13.50 -16.59 0.69
CA PRO A 170 -12.96 -15.36 0.12
C PRO A 170 -13.54 -14.10 0.77
N VAL A 171 -12.73 -13.05 0.90
CA VAL A 171 -13.14 -11.69 1.27
C VAL A 171 -12.60 -10.71 0.22
N ALA A 172 -13.51 -10.07 -0.52
CA ALA A 172 -13.17 -9.13 -1.60
C ALA A 172 -13.41 -7.65 -1.22
N VAL A 173 -14.08 -7.40 -0.09
CA VAL A 173 -14.45 -6.06 0.36
C VAL A 173 -14.06 -5.93 1.83
N ASP A 174 -13.58 -4.76 2.22
CA ASP A 174 -13.31 -4.48 3.64
C ASP A 174 -14.62 -4.35 4.41
N GLY A 175 -14.74 -4.99 5.57
CA GLY A 175 -15.94 -4.87 6.39
C GLY A 175 -16.04 -5.87 7.54
N LEU A 176 -17.16 -5.80 8.27
CA LEU A 176 -17.50 -6.78 9.29
C LEU A 176 -18.18 -7.99 8.66
N TYR A 177 -17.69 -9.18 9.02
CA TYR A 177 -18.20 -10.46 8.55
C TYR A 177 -18.66 -11.29 9.73
N LYS A 178 -19.76 -12.03 9.53
CA LYS A 178 -20.36 -12.93 10.54
C LYS A 178 -20.38 -14.36 10.01
N ILE A 179 -19.79 -15.28 10.76
CA ILE A 179 -19.87 -16.72 10.53
C ILE A 179 -20.89 -17.28 11.51
N THR A 180 -21.99 -17.84 10.98
CA THR A 180 -23.04 -18.49 11.77
C THR A 180 -22.98 -19.99 11.61
N THR A 181 -23.75 -20.71 12.42
CA THR A 181 -24.01 -22.15 12.25
C THR A 181 -24.46 -22.49 10.83
N ALA A 182 -25.40 -21.73 10.29
CA ALA A 182 -25.87 -21.90 8.92
C ALA A 182 -24.74 -21.78 7.89
N SER A 183 -23.81 -20.83 8.07
CA SER A 183 -22.64 -20.69 7.19
C SER A 183 -21.74 -21.93 7.22
N LEU A 184 -21.52 -22.53 8.40
CA LEU A 184 -20.71 -23.74 8.53
C LEU A 184 -21.40 -24.97 7.93
N SER A 185 -22.69 -25.13 8.18
CA SER A 185 -23.48 -26.20 7.57
C SER A 185 -23.53 -26.10 6.05
N ALA A 186 -23.66 -24.88 5.51
CA ALA A 186 -23.58 -24.64 4.07
C ALA A 186 -22.20 -24.97 3.47
N ALA A 187 -21.14 -24.87 4.27
CA ALA A 187 -19.78 -25.29 3.90
C ALA A 187 -19.54 -26.81 4.09
N GLY A 188 -20.56 -27.59 4.47
CA GLY A 188 -20.46 -29.03 4.67
C GLY A 188 -19.90 -29.45 6.04
N VAL A 189 -19.79 -28.52 6.99
CA VAL A 189 -19.34 -28.79 8.36
C VAL A 189 -20.53 -29.11 9.24
N LEU A 190 -20.44 -30.21 10.00
CA LEU A 190 -21.39 -30.51 11.07
C LEU A 190 -21.06 -29.64 12.29
N PRO A 191 -21.93 -28.71 12.73
CA PRO A 191 -21.63 -27.80 13.83
C PRO A 191 -21.23 -28.51 15.13
N SER A 192 -21.80 -29.70 15.38
CA SER A 192 -21.48 -30.54 16.55
C SER A 192 -20.04 -31.07 16.57
N THR A 193 -19.29 -30.96 15.47
CA THR A 193 -17.87 -31.39 15.38
C THR A 193 -16.88 -30.25 15.61
N VAL A 194 -17.39 -29.03 15.81
CA VAL A 194 -16.58 -27.84 16.04
C VAL A 194 -16.29 -27.72 17.53
N ASP A 195 -15.02 -27.84 17.90
CA ASP A 195 -14.58 -27.51 19.25
C ASP A 195 -14.43 -25.99 19.38
N LEU A 196 -15.38 -25.38 20.09
CA LEU A 196 -15.47 -23.94 20.25
C LEU A 196 -14.25 -23.34 20.93
N SER A 197 -13.66 -24.05 21.89
CA SER A 197 -12.54 -23.56 22.69
C SER A 197 -11.25 -23.41 21.87
N THR A 198 -11.15 -24.11 20.74
CA THR A 198 -9.98 -24.17 19.88
C THR A 198 -10.18 -23.50 18.52
N ILE A 199 -11.24 -22.72 18.34
CA ILE A 199 -11.48 -21.96 17.11
C ILE A 199 -10.33 -20.99 16.84
N GLN A 200 -9.82 -21.03 15.62
CA GLN A 200 -8.84 -20.08 15.09
C GLN A 200 -9.30 -19.57 13.73
N LEU A 201 -9.16 -18.25 13.54
CA LEU A 201 -9.33 -17.60 12.25
C LEU A 201 -7.95 -17.15 11.75
N LEU A 202 -7.63 -17.46 10.50
CA LEU A 202 -6.32 -17.22 9.91
C LEU A 202 -6.45 -16.53 8.55
N ALA A 203 -5.57 -15.57 8.27
CA ALA A 203 -5.40 -14.96 6.95
C ALA A 203 -3.89 -14.80 6.68
N GLU A 204 -3.44 -15.16 5.49
CA GLU A 204 -2.00 -15.14 5.11
C GLU A 204 -1.09 -15.89 6.12
N GLY A 205 -1.66 -16.87 6.81
CA GLY A 205 -0.97 -17.65 7.84
C GLY A 205 -0.80 -16.95 9.20
N GLN A 206 -1.47 -15.82 9.40
CA GLN A 206 -1.48 -15.07 10.67
C GLN A 206 -2.85 -15.18 11.35
N PRO A 207 -2.90 -15.26 12.70
CA PRO A 207 -4.15 -15.19 13.45
C PRO A 207 -4.89 -13.86 13.23
N VAL A 208 -6.20 -13.96 12.99
CA VAL A 208 -7.11 -12.83 12.84
C VAL A 208 -7.97 -12.73 14.10
N PRO A 209 -7.99 -11.57 14.79
CA PRO A 209 -8.87 -11.36 15.93
C PRO A 209 -10.35 -11.46 15.55
N PHE A 210 -11.13 -12.11 16.39
CA PHE A 210 -12.58 -12.21 16.23
C PHE A 210 -13.31 -12.07 17.56
N GLU A 211 -14.55 -11.62 17.50
CA GLU A 211 -15.49 -11.62 18.61
C GLU A 211 -16.35 -12.89 18.56
N ALA A 212 -16.55 -13.47 19.73
CA ALA A 212 -17.29 -14.70 19.93
C ALA A 212 -18.62 -14.38 20.62
N TYR A 213 -19.74 -14.74 19.98
CA TYR A 213 -21.09 -14.60 20.53
C TYR A 213 -21.69 -15.97 20.82
N GLY A 214 -22.21 -16.16 22.04
CA GLY A 214 -22.96 -17.37 22.46
C GLY A 214 -22.11 -18.63 22.70
N LEU A 215 -20.89 -18.66 22.19
CA LEU A 215 -19.91 -19.76 22.21
C LEU A 215 -19.49 -20.35 23.57
N ASP A 216 -20.02 -19.84 24.68
CA ASP A 216 -19.62 -20.22 26.05
C ASP A 216 -20.35 -21.46 26.58
N ASP A 217 -21.44 -21.88 25.91
CA ASP A 217 -22.23 -23.06 26.30
C ASP A 217 -21.65 -24.40 25.78
N GLY A 218 -20.61 -24.34 24.96
CA GLY A 218 -19.91 -25.50 24.41
C GLY A 218 -20.54 -26.10 23.15
N THR A 219 -21.59 -25.50 22.59
CA THR A 219 -22.30 -25.99 21.41
C THR A 219 -22.50 -24.90 20.36
N PHE A 220 -21.96 -25.09 19.14
CA PHE A 220 -22.22 -24.13 18.06
C PHE A 220 -23.69 -24.20 17.61
N ASP A 221 -24.54 -23.33 18.16
CA ASP A 221 -26.00 -23.32 17.94
C ASP A 221 -26.49 -22.16 17.05
N GLU A 222 -27.80 -22.03 16.87
CA GLU A 222 -28.39 -21.00 16.00
C GLU A 222 -28.23 -19.55 16.51
N ASN A 223 -27.92 -19.36 17.79
CA ASN A 223 -27.66 -18.07 18.41
C ASN A 223 -26.16 -17.70 18.38
N ASP A 224 -25.30 -18.66 18.07
CA ASP A 224 -23.85 -18.48 18.02
C ASP A 224 -23.34 -17.79 16.77
N ALA A 225 -22.27 -17.02 16.96
CA ALA A 225 -21.56 -16.41 15.86
C ALA A 225 -20.11 -16.06 16.15
N ILE A 226 -19.31 -16.07 15.09
CA ILE A 226 -17.97 -15.48 15.05
C ILE A 226 -18.04 -14.23 14.18
N VAL A 227 -17.66 -13.08 14.75
CA VAL A 227 -17.62 -11.81 14.02
C VAL A 227 -16.19 -11.30 13.93
N PHE A 228 -15.75 -10.91 12.74
CA PHE A 228 -14.41 -10.40 12.53
C PHE A 228 -14.39 -9.29 11.48
N TYR A 229 -13.36 -8.46 11.50
CA TYR A 229 -13.11 -7.48 10.46
C TYR A 229 -12.30 -8.11 9.33
N GLY A 230 -12.95 -8.35 8.19
CA GLY A 230 -12.35 -8.84 6.97
C GLY A 230 -11.71 -7.70 6.17
N LYS A 231 -10.53 -7.97 5.62
CA LYS A 231 -9.83 -7.09 4.69
C LYS A 231 -9.71 -7.79 3.34
N LYS A 232 -9.86 -7.00 2.29
CA LYS A 232 -9.53 -7.40 0.93
C LYS A 232 -8.00 -7.52 0.78
N HIS A 233 -7.53 -8.17 -0.29
CA HIS A 233 -6.10 -8.20 -0.58
C HIS A 233 -5.71 -6.90 -1.30
N ASP A 234 -4.64 -6.26 -0.85
CA ASP A 234 -4.10 -5.05 -1.48
C ASP A 234 -2.88 -5.43 -2.34
N GLY A 235 -3.16 -5.93 -3.55
CA GLY A 235 -2.13 -6.41 -4.47
C GLY A 235 -2.51 -6.30 -5.94
N ASN A 236 -1.51 -6.29 -6.82
CA ASN A 236 -1.68 -6.06 -8.27
C ASN A 236 -2.40 -7.22 -9.01
N TYR A 237 -2.58 -8.36 -8.36
CA TYR A 237 -3.03 -9.61 -9.01
C TYR A 237 -4.37 -10.14 -8.49
N THR A 238 -4.77 -9.73 -7.29
CA THR A 238 -6.06 -10.10 -6.70
C THR A 238 -6.47 -9.00 -5.73
N ASP A 239 -7.75 -8.67 -5.72
CA ASP A 239 -8.39 -7.85 -4.68
C ASP A 239 -8.95 -8.73 -3.55
N THR A 240 -8.94 -10.04 -3.72
CA THR A 240 -9.61 -10.97 -2.81
C THR A 240 -8.60 -11.67 -1.91
N LEU A 241 -8.81 -11.59 -0.59
CA LEU A 241 -8.02 -12.28 0.43
C LEU A 241 -8.71 -13.57 0.86
N MET A 242 -7.91 -14.63 1.09
CA MET A 242 -8.43 -15.92 1.55
C MET A 242 -8.29 -16.04 3.07
N TYR A 243 -9.42 -16.28 3.72
CA TYR A 243 -9.51 -16.58 5.14
C TYR A 243 -9.73 -18.08 5.36
N TRP A 244 -9.25 -18.56 6.50
CA TRP A 244 -9.31 -19.96 6.91
C TRP A 244 -9.82 -20.03 8.35
N LEU A 245 -10.91 -20.74 8.57
CA LEU A 245 -11.40 -21.12 9.88
C LEU A 245 -10.97 -22.55 10.17
N THR A 246 -10.40 -22.80 11.35
CA THR A 246 -10.02 -24.14 11.83
C THR A 246 -10.36 -24.26 13.31
N TRP A 247 -10.43 -25.50 13.79
CA TRP A 247 -10.63 -25.85 15.19
C TRP A 247 -9.88 -27.16 15.50
N GLY A 248 -9.80 -27.52 16.78
CA GLY A 248 -9.12 -28.71 17.28
C GLY A 248 -7.62 -28.53 17.54
N THR A 249 -7.03 -27.37 17.22
CA THR A 249 -5.61 -27.09 17.47
C THR A 249 -5.39 -25.69 18.02
N GLY A 250 -4.82 -25.58 19.21
CA GLY A 250 -4.47 -24.30 19.84
C GLY A 250 -5.70 -23.44 20.17
N SER A 251 -5.46 -22.16 20.46
CA SER A 251 -6.52 -21.18 20.74
C SER A 251 -6.40 -20.00 19.78
N GLY A 252 -7.54 -19.46 19.33
CA GLY A 252 -7.59 -18.27 18.49
C GLY A 252 -7.45 -16.97 19.28
N VAL A 253 -7.28 -15.85 18.56
CA VAL A 253 -7.23 -14.52 19.15
C VAL A 253 -8.66 -14.00 19.31
N ARG A 254 -9.19 -14.06 20.53
CA ARG A 254 -10.53 -13.55 20.86
C ARG A 254 -10.47 -12.10 21.31
N ILE A 255 -11.35 -11.28 20.76
CA ILE A 255 -11.62 -9.92 21.24
C ILE A 255 -12.54 -10.08 22.47
N PRO A 256 -12.16 -9.58 23.65
CA PRO A 256 -13.01 -9.66 24.82
C PRO A 256 -14.28 -8.84 24.60
N SER A 257 -15.44 -9.47 24.84
CA SER A 257 -16.71 -8.75 24.89
C SER A 257 -16.65 -7.77 26.06
N THR A 258 -16.58 -6.49 25.73
CA THR A 258 -16.66 -5.42 26.73
C THR A 258 -18.03 -4.80 26.57
N GLN A 259 -18.91 -4.92 27.57
CA GLN A 259 -20.11 -4.09 27.59
C GLN A 259 -19.67 -2.63 27.53
N PRO A 260 -20.25 -1.79 26.65
CA PRO A 260 -19.99 -0.37 26.70
C PRO A 260 -20.41 0.12 28.08
N ALA A 261 -19.48 0.70 28.84
CA ALA A 261 -19.86 1.48 30.00
C ALA A 261 -20.86 2.55 29.52
N ASP A 262 -21.96 2.76 30.26
CA ASP A 262 -23.07 3.68 29.94
C ASP A 262 -22.66 5.16 29.72
N THR A 263 -21.36 5.46 29.73
CA THR A 263 -20.83 6.79 29.46
C THR A 263 -20.38 6.90 28.00
N VAL A 264 -21.32 7.18 27.10
CA VAL A 264 -21.00 7.72 25.78
C VAL A 264 -20.40 9.12 25.99
N LYS A 265 -19.07 9.24 26.03
CA LYS A 265 -18.43 10.53 25.76
C LYS A 265 -18.72 10.85 24.30
N GLN A 266 -19.60 11.82 24.06
CA GLN A 266 -19.91 12.34 22.73
C GLN A 266 -18.60 12.54 21.95
N ILE A 267 -18.47 11.87 20.81
CA ILE A 267 -17.40 12.13 19.87
C ILE A 267 -17.66 13.55 19.33
N PRO A 268 -16.76 14.53 19.53
CA PRO A 268 -16.99 15.86 18.99
C PRO A 268 -17.05 15.77 17.47
N VAL A 269 -18.15 16.27 16.90
CA VAL A 269 -18.37 16.39 15.46
C VAL A 269 -17.18 17.09 14.83
N ILE A 270 -16.52 16.43 13.86
CA ILE A 270 -15.54 17.09 12.99
C ILE A 270 -16.31 17.61 11.77
N GLN A 271 -16.42 18.93 11.65
CA GLN A 271 -16.90 19.57 10.42
C GLN A 271 -15.72 19.78 9.47
N ARG A 272 -15.76 19.18 8.28
CA ARG A 272 -14.79 19.42 7.20
C ARG A 272 -15.49 20.21 6.09
N ARG A 273 -15.04 21.44 5.82
CA ARG A 273 -15.45 22.17 4.60
C ARG A 273 -14.74 21.57 3.40
N LEU A 274 -15.51 20.98 2.48
CA LEU A 274 -15.04 20.65 1.15
C LEU A 274 -15.13 21.92 0.30
N HIS A 275 -14.00 22.41 -0.20
CA HIS A 275 -13.95 23.53 -1.14
C HIS A 275 -13.99 22.93 -2.55
N LEU A 276 -15.06 23.22 -3.29
CA LEU A 276 -15.20 22.90 -4.71
C LEU A 276 -14.95 24.19 -5.48
N GLU A 277 -13.95 24.18 -6.36
CA GLU A 277 -13.66 25.31 -7.25
C GLU A 277 -14.26 25.01 -8.62
N GLU A 278 -15.06 25.95 -9.13
CA GLU A 278 -15.62 25.91 -10.47
C GLU A 278 -14.57 26.44 -11.45
N ASN A 279 -14.12 25.59 -12.37
CA ASN A 279 -13.08 25.95 -13.32
C ASN A 279 -13.70 26.75 -14.49
N GLY A 280 -13.71 28.07 -14.35
CA GLY A 280 -14.10 28.98 -15.42
C GLY A 280 -12.96 29.16 -16.43
N THR A 281 -13.15 28.62 -17.63
CA THR A 281 -12.47 28.96 -18.90
C THR A 281 -11.21 28.17 -19.24
N ILE A 282 -11.36 27.26 -20.21
CA ILE A 282 -10.29 26.65 -20.99
C ILE A 282 -10.11 27.52 -22.24
N GLU A 283 -9.04 28.32 -22.31
CA GLU A 283 -8.64 28.95 -23.58
C GLU A 283 -7.68 28.02 -24.34
N TYR A 284 -8.13 27.54 -25.50
CA TYR A 284 -7.28 26.82 -26.44
C TYR A 284 -6.31 27.80 -27.12
N TYR A 285 -5.02 27.64 -26.87
CA TYR A 285 -3.98 28.27 -27.66
C TYR A 285 -3.92 27.57 -29.04
N GLN A 286 -4.53 28.17 -30.07
CA GLN A 286 -4.35 27.76 -31.46
C GLN A 286 -2.93 28.13 -31.93
N GLY A 287 -2.25 27.17 -32.55
CA GLY A 287 -0.86 27.28 -32.98
C GLY A 287 -0.58 28.46 -33.91
N GLY A 288 0.63 29.01 -33.77
CA GLY A 288 1.10 30.15 -34.52
C GLY A 288 1.15 29.91 -36.03
N GLY A 289 0.59 30.87 -36.77
CA GLY A 289 0.82 31.06 -38.18
C GLY A 289 0.67 32.55 -38.50
N GLY A 290 1.78 33.20 -38.80
CA GLY A 290 1.78 34.52 -39.42
C GLY A 290 3.21 35.01 -39.67
N PRO A 291 3.42 36.01 -40.52
CA PRO A 291 2.43 36.71 -41.35
C PRO A 291 2.81 36.70 -42.84
N ASP A 292 1.84 36.91 -43.73
CA ASP A 292 2.10 37.75 -44.89
C ASP A 292 0.85 38.57 -45.23
N GLN A 293 1.10 39.86 -45.38
CA GLN A 293 0.10 40.87 -45.69
C GLN A 293 -0.31 40.77 -47.16
N GLN A 294 -1.55 41.16 -47.47
CA GLN A 294 -1.88 42.19 -48.47
C GLN A 294 -3.41 42.28 -48.73
N ASN A 295 -3.93 43.49 -48.50
CA ASN A 295 -4.82 44.28 -49.37
C ASN A 295 -6.32 43.95 -49.48
N GLU A 296 -7.09 44.96 -49.04
CA GLU A 296 -8.20 45.62 -49.74
C GLU A 296 -9.57 44.94 -49.93
N SER A 297 -10.51 45.58 -49.24
CA SER A 297 -11.82 46.04 -49.73
C SER A 297 -13.02 45.10 -49.59
N GLY A 298 -14.03 45.65 -48.91
CA GLY A 298 -15.39 45.66 -49.44
C GLY A 298 -16.36 44.61 -48.91
N TYR A 299 -17.41 45.14 -48.27
CA TYR A 299 -18.78 44.63 -48.27
C TYR A 299 -19.24 43.72 -47.11
N ASN A 300 -19.93 44.35 -46.16
CA ASN A 300 -21.16 43.83 -45.54
C ASN A 300 -22.32 44.30 -46.47
N PRO A 301 -23.51 43.64 -46.57
CA PRO A 301 -24.28 43.14 -45.41
C PRO A 301 -25.14 41.88 -45.67
N GLY A 302 -25.91 41.48 -44.65
CA GLY A 302 -26.61 40.20 -44.54
C GLY A 302 -27.73 39.87 -45.52
N GLU A 303 -27.92 38.57 -45.68
CA GLU A 303 -29.15 37.77 -45.49
C GLU A 303 -28.72 36.33 -45.13
#